data_AF-A0A2N0RHA7-F1
#
_entry.id   AF-A0A2N0RHA7-F1
#
_cell.length_a   1.000
_cell.length_b   1.000
_cell.length_c   1.000
_cell.angle_alpha   90.00
_cell.angle_beta   90.00
_cell.angle_gamma   90.00
#
_symmetry.space_group_name_H-M   'P 1'
#
loop_
_entity.id
_entity.type
_entity.pdbx_description
1 polymer ?
#
loop_
_entity_poly.entity_id
_entity_poly.type
_entity_poly.pdbx_seq_one_letter_code
_entity_poly.pdbx_strand_id
1 'polypeptide(L)'
;MNKLILLTLFLTLITVSAAMPANDKLADLFYKRNNCKCETAFSSFDSSSSSGPFRGFVSFGQDESGSTTIFGAFNRGFNPDCFYEFLIENENGKVLYNVTRGLNVQIKSDGSTEAFTHKFKNINLNCHSNGILLGGSNMRDSVSYCSNKKFVVKTDNQHAAKKICT
;
A
#
# COMPACT_ATOMS: atom_id res chain seq x y z
N MET A 1 59.62 -30.89 19.93
CA MET A 1 58.24 -31.05 19.44
C MET A 1 57.48 -29.76 19.69
N ASN A 2 56.97 -29.08 18.64
CA ASN A 2 55.81 -28.16 18.73
C ASN A 2 55.54 -27.31 17.47
N LYS A 3 56.45 -27.26 16.48
CA LYS A 3 56.22 -26.43 15.28
C LYS A 3 55.30 -27.09 14.24
N LEU A 4 55.31 -28.43 14.14
CA LEU A 4 54.49 -29.16 13.16
C LEU A 4 53.00 -29.22 13.56
N ILE A 5 52.72 -29.35 14.86
CA ILE A 5 51.35 -29.38 15.41
C ILE A 5 50.65 -28.02 15.25
N LEU A 6 51.40 -26.93 15.45
CA LEU A 6 50.89 -25.56 15.30
C LEU A 6 50.50 -25.26 13.84
N LEU A 7 51.28 -25.75 12.87
CA LEU A 7 51.01 -25.55 11.45
C LEU A 7 49.74 -26.31 10.99
N THR A 8 49.54 -27.53 11.48
CA THR A 8 48.32 -28.31 11.22
C THR A 8 47.07 -27.69 11.86
N LEU A 9 47.17 -27.06 13.03
CA LEU A 9 46.05 -26.35 13.65
C LEU A 9 45.65 -25.11 12.85
N PHE A 10 46.61 -24.36 12.30
CA PHE A 10 46.32 -23.19 11.46
C PHE A 10 45.67 -23.58 10.12
N LEU A 11 46.07 -24.69 9.52
CA LEU A 11 45.51 -25.18 8.25
C LEU A 11 44.05 -25.67 8.40
N THR A 12 43.67 -26.25 9.54
CA THR A 12 42.27 -26.67 9.78
C THR A 12 41.34 -25.49 10.06
N LEU A 13 41.85 -24.39 10.63
CA LEU A 13 41.06 -23.16 10.87
C LEU A 13 40.74 -22.40 9.57
N ILE A 14 41.57 -22.47 8.53
CA ILE A 14 41.31 -21.80 7.25
C ILE A 14 40.21 -22.52 6.45
N THR A 15 40.03 -23.83 6.64
CA THR A 15 39.03 -24.62 5.90
C THR A 15 37.59 -24.47 6.41
N VAL A 16 37.36 -23.93 7.61
CA VAL A 16 35.99 -23.77 8.15
C VAL A 16 35.34 -22.44 7.73
N SER A 17 36.12 -21.43 7.34
CA SER A 17 35.58 -20.13 6.88
C SER A 17 35.09 -20.13 5.43
N ALA A 18 35.31 -21.21 4.67
CA ALA A 18 34.96 -21.28 3.25
C ALA A 18 33.65 -22.03 2.94
N ALA A 19 32.94 -22.52 3.95
CA ALA A 19 31.74 -23.35 3.74
C ALA A 19 30.58 -22.96 4.66
N MET A 20 30.11 -21.72 4.53
CA MET A 20 28.69 -21.46 4.68
C MET A 20 28.24 -20.77 3.39
N PRO A 21 27.49 -21.45 2.50
CA PRO A 21 26.64 -20.70 1.61
C PRO A 21 25.69 -19.98 2.55
N ALA A 22 25.88 -18.67 2.72
CA ALA A 22 24.94 -17.84 3.42
C ALA A 22 23.64 -17.97 2.63
N ASN A 23 22.78 -18.88 3.06
CA ASN A 23 21.55 -19.33 2.43
C ASN A 23 20.98 -18.19 1.57
N ASP A 24 21.22 -18.22 0.25
CA ASP A 24 21.03 -17.05 -0.62
C ASP A 24 19.61 -16.49 -0.52
N LYS A 25 18.66 -17.34 -0.11
CA LYS A 25 17.28 -16.98 0.22
C LYS A 25 17.15 -16.02 1.39
N LEU A 26 17.95 -16.15 2.44
CA LEU A 26 17.90 -15.27 3.61
C LEU A 26 18.50 -13.90 3.26
N ALA A 27 19.64 -13.88 2.56
CA ALA A 27 20.22 -12.66 2.03
C ALA A 27 19.26 -11.98 1.04
N ASP A 28 18.67 -12.73 0.10
CA ASP A 28 17.65 -12.25 -0.84
C ASP A 28 16.39 -11.73 -0.12
N LEU A 29 15.97 -12.36 0.98
CA LEU A 29 14.88 -11.85 1.85
C LEU A 29 15.25 -10.52 2.51
N PHE A 30 16.48 -10.36 3.00
CA PHE A 30 16.96 -9.10 3.58
C PHE A 30 17.13 -8.00 2.52
N TYR A 31 17.65 -8.33 1.33
CA TYR A 31 17.75 -7.40 0.21
C TYR A 31 16.37 -6.95 -0.27
N LYS A 32 15.39 -7.87 -0.40
CA LYS A 32 14.01 -7.54 -0.78
C LYS A 32 13.28 -6.69 0.27
N ARG A 33 13.61 -6.82 1.56
CA ARG A 33 13.07 -5.96 2.65
C ARG A 33 13.73 -4.58 2.75
N ASN A 34 14.79 -4.30 1.99
CA ASN A 34 15.50 -3.01 2.07
C ASN A 34 15.22 -2.06 0.91
N ASN A 35 14.31 -2.41 -0.01
CA ASN A 35 14.07 -1.60 -1.21
C ASN A 35 13.04 -0.47 -0.99
N CYS A 36 12.14 -0.60 -0.01
CA CYS A 36 11.07 0.37 0.23
C CYS A 36 10.91 0.69 1.71
N LYS A 37 10.64 1.97 2.02
CA LYS A 37 10.15 2.36 3.34
C LYS A 37 8.69 1.91 3.50
N CYS A 38 8.32 1.44 4.70
CA CYS A 38 6.91 1.29 5.06
C CYS A 38 6.24 2.66 5.05
N GLU A 39 5.05 2.73 4.44
CA GLU A 39 4.31 3.98 4.33
C GLU A 39 2.81 3.74 4.48
N THR A 40 2.11 4.70 5.07
CA THR A 40 0.67 4.62 5.27
C THR A 40 -0.04 5.86 4.78
N ALA A 41 -1.26 5.67 4.29
CA ALA A 41 -2.15 6.77 3.97
C ALA A 41 -3.61 6.39 4.21
N PHE A 42 -4.49 7.36 4.20
CA PHE A 42 -5.92 7.17 4.36
C PHE A 42 -6.74 8.18 3.54
N SER A 43 -7.98 7.79 3.27
CA SER A 43 -9.01 8.62 2.68
C SER A 43 -10.28 8.45 3.53
N SER A 44 -10.66 9.52 4.23
CA SER A 44 -11.87 9.53 5.05
C SER A 44 -13.06 10.07 4.27
N PHE A 45 -14.09 9.23 4.14
CA PHE A 45 -15.36 9.57 3.53
C PHE A 45 -16.32 10.00 4.64
N ASP A 46 -16.31 11.29 4.94
CA ASP A 46 -17.33 11.93 5.75
C ASP A 46 -18.06 12.99 4.90
N SER A 47 -18.74 12.54 3.85
CA SER A 47 -19.44 13.48 2.98
C SER A 47 -20.67 14.08 3.72
N SER A 48 -21.45 14.88 3.04
CA SER A 48 -22.76 15.41 3.47
C SER A 48 -23.78 15.03 2.40
N SER A 49 -25.06 15.36 2.57
CA SER A 49 -26.06 15.22 1.50
C SER A 49 -25.65 15.93 0.20
N SER A 50 -24.81 16.98 0.27
CA SER A 50 -24.30 17.74 -0.88
C SER A 50 -23.01 17.20 -1.53
N SER A 51 -22.32 16.23 -0.91
CA SER A 51 -21.03 15.70 -1.39
C SER A 51 -21.02 14.17 -1.59
N GLY A 52 -22.20 13.57 -1.63
CA GLY A 52 -22.43 12.16 -1.93
C GLY A 52 -22.79 11.31 -0.71
N PRO A 53 -23.33 10.11 -0.92
CA PRO A 53 -23.92 9.31 0.15
C PRO A 53 -22.89 8.50 0.94
N PHE A 54 -21.69 8.29 0.40
CA PHE A 54 -20.70 7.37 0.96
C PHE A 54 -20.13 7.86 2.29
N ARG A 55 -20.16 6.98 3.30
CA ARG A 55 -19.52 7.22 4.60
C ARG A 55 -18.67 6.03 5.01
N GLY A 56 -17.43 6.28 5.39
CA GLY A 56 -16.48 5.22 5.67
C GLY A 56 -15.04 5.69 5.60
N PHE A 57 -14.13 4.74 5.53
CA PHE A 57 -12.71 5.02 5.37
C PHE A 57 -12.06 3.99 4.45
N VAL A 58 -10.96 4.42 3.83
CA VAL A 58 -10.05 3.56 3.08
C VAL A 58 -8.64 3.90 3.53
N SER A 59 -7.85 2.87 3.83
CA SER A 59 -6.48 2.97 4.28
C SER A 59 -5.56 2.19 3.35
N PHE A 60 -4.32 2.67 3.25
CA PHE A 60 -3.28 2.16 2.38
C PHE A 60 -2.06 1.88 3.26
N GLY A 61 -1.47 0.70 3.13
CA GLY A 61 -0.23 0.32 3.80
C GLY A 61 0.74 -0.30 2.80
N GLN A 62 1.83 0.38 2.52
CA GLN A 62 2.93 -0.15 1.71
C GLN A 62 3.93 -0.87 2.61
N ASP A 63 4.27 -2.10 2.24
CA ASP A 63 5.30 -2.89 2.91
C ASP A 63 6.70 -2.66 2.33
N GLU A 64 7.70 -3.28 2.93
CA GLU A 64 9.09 -3.14 2.52
C GLU A 64 9.40 -3.72 1.13
N SER A 65 8.51 -4.54 0.58
CA SER A 65 8.61 -5.04 -0.80
C SER A 65 8.05 -4.06 -1.84
N GLY A 66 7.44 -2.96 -1.40
CA GLY A 66 6.79 -1.96 -2.25
C GLY A 66 5.37 -2.33 -2.65
N SER A 67 4.81 -3.41 -2.10
CA SER A 67 3.42 -3.79 -2.32
C SER A 67 2.50 -2.99 -1.40
N THR A 68 1.37 -2.52 -1.90
CA THR A 68 0.39 -1.76 -1.11
C THR A 68 -0.83 -2.61 -0.80
N THR A 69 -1.14 -2.77 0.49
CA THR A 69 -2.41 -3.29 0.97
C THR A 69 -3.40 -2.15 1.10
N ILE A 70 -4.56 -2.27 0.45
CA ILE A 70 -5.68 -1.35 0.59
C ILE A 70 -6.76 -2.06 1.40
N PHE A 71 -7.23 -1.43 2.46
CA PHE A 71 -8.31 -1.95 3.29
C PHE A 71 -9.27 -0.85 3.72
N GLY A 72 -10.50 -1.21 4.06
CA GLY A 72 -11.48 -0.22 4.46
C GLY A 72 -12.85 -0.82 4.74
N ALA A 73 -13.78 0.07 5.08
CA ALA A 73 -15.19 -0.25 5.25
C ALA A 73 -16.02 1.03 5.09
N PHE A 74 -17.22 0.88 4.55
CA PHE A 74 -18.23 1.93 4.53
C PHE A 74 -19.42 1.52 5.38
N ASN A 75 -19.91 2.43 6.21
CA ASN A 75 -21.07 2.18 7.06
C ASN A 75 -22.39 2.61 6.43
N ARG A 76 -22.37 3.31 5.28
CA ARG A 76 -23.55 3.65 4.47
C ARG A 76 -23.17 4.25 3.13
N GLY A 77 -24.17 4.34 2.26
CA GLY A 77 -24.14 5.10 1.02
C GLY A 77 -24.20 4.26 -0.25
N PHE A 78 -24.41 2.95 -0.11
CA PHE A 78 -24.50 2.02 -1.23
C PHE A 78 -25.94 1.52 -1.41
N ASN A 79 -26.32 1.30 -2.66
CA ASN A 79 -27.50 0.53 -3.04
C ASN A 79 -27.02 -0.89 -3.43
N PRO A 80 -27.53 -1.96 -2.79
CA PRO A 80 -27.16 -3.34 -3.12
C PRO A 80 -27.36 -3.73 -4.59
N ASP A 81 -28.29 -3.07 -5.28
CA ASP A 81 -28.64 -3.38 -6.68
C ASP A 81 -27.75 -2.64 -7.71
N CYS A 82 -26.81 -1.81 -7.24
CA CYS A 82 -25.95 -1.01 -8.10
C CYS A 82 -24.52 -1.55 -8.15
N PHE A 83 -23.87 -1.39 -9.31
CA PHE A 83 -22.45 -1.59 -9.46
C PHE A 83 -21.69 -0.30 -9.11
N TYR A 84 -20.59 -0.45 -8.37
CA TYR A 84 -19.73 0.64 -7.95
C TYR A 84 -18.29 0.39 -8.38
N GLU A 85 -17.66 1.43 -8.90
CA GLU A 85 -16.24 1.46 -9.19
C GLU A 85 -15.47 2.08 -8.02
N PHE A 86 -14.31 1.48 -7.71
CA PHE A 86 -13.33 1.96 -6.76
C PHE A 86 -12.04 2.27 -7.51
N LEU A 87 -11.69 3.55 -7.57
CA LEU A 87 -10.63 4.07 -8.42
C LEU A 87 -9.61 4.89 -7.63
N ILE A 88 -8.39 4.95 -8.14
CA ILE A 88 -7.38 5.93 -7.73
C ILE A 88 -7.16 6.84 -8.93
N GLU A 89 -7.42 8.12 -8.75
CA GLU A 89 -7.34 9.14 -9.79
C GLU A 89 -6.29 10.21 -9.43
N ASN A 90 -5.74 10.86 -10.45
CA ASN A 90 -4.98 12.09 -10.24
C ASN A 90 -5.92 13.30 -10.04
N GLU A 91 -5.36 14.49 -9.84
CA GLU A 91 -6.14 15.70 -9.60
C GLU A 91 -7.09 16.07 -10.75
N ASN A 92 -6.74 15.68 -11.99
CA ASN A 92 -7.46 15.95 -13.22
C ASN A 92 -8.51 14.86 -13.57
N GLY A 93 -8.75 13.89 -12.68
CA GLY A 93 -9.71 12.80 -12.91
C GLY A 93 -9.22 11.70 -13.86
N LYS A 94 -7.92 11.68 -14.20
CA LYS A 94 -7.34 10.54 -14.94
C LYS A 94 -7.20 9.36 -13.98
N VAL A 95 -7.81 8.24 -14.34
CA VAL A 95 -7.67 6.97 -13.62
C VAL A 95 -6.23 6.48 -13.71
N LEU A 96 -5.59 6.34 -12.55
CA LEU A 96 -4.26 5.73 -12.39
C LEU A 96 -4.39 4.23 -12.12
N TYR A 97 -5.35 3.84 -11.28
CA TYR A 97 -5.62 2.44 -10.93
C TYR A 97 -7.13 2.22 -10.80
N ASN A 98 -7.63 1.14 -11.42
CA ASN A 98 -8.95 0.61 -11.12
C ASN A 98 -8.78 -0.57 -10.16
N VAL A 99 -9.17 -0.39 -8.90
CA VAL A 99 -8.99 -1.38 -7.83
C VAL A 99 -10.26 -2.18 -7.53
N THR A 100 -11.36 -1.88 -8.24
CA THR A 100 -12.69 -2.48 -8.04
C THR A 100 -12.67 -3.99 -7.90
N ARG A 101 -12.13 -4.70 -8.89
CA ARG A 101 -12.07 -6.18 -8.88
C ARG A 101 -11.17 -6.73 -7.78
N GLY A 102 -10.06 -6.05 -7.49
CA GLY A 102 -9.11 -6.49 -6.46
C GLY A 102 -9.73 -6.39 -5.07
N LEU A 103 -10.40 -5.27 -4.77
CA LEU A 103 -11.07 -5.07 -3.49
C LEU A 103 -12.29 -5.98 -3.32
N ASN A 104 -13.01 -6.30 -4.40
CA ASN A 104 -14.20 -7.16 -4.39
C ASN A 104 -15.18 -6.80 -3.26
N VAL A 105 -15.50 -5.51 -3.15
CA VAL A 105 -16.30 -4.96 -2.06
C VAL A 105 -17.69 -5.60 -2.06
N GLN A 106 -18.07 -6.19 -0.92
CA GLN A 106 -19.39 -6.78 -0.72
C GLN A 106 -20.31 -5.76 -0.06
N ILE A 107 -21.39 -5.38 -0.74
CA ILE A 107 -22.38 -4.43 -0.27
C ILE A 107 -23.45 -5.20 0.53
N LYS A 108 -23.81 -4.68 1.71
CA LYS A 108 -24.85 -5.25 2.57
C LYS A 108 -26.21 -4.63 2.27
N SER A 109 -27.28 -5.31 2.66
CA SER A 109 -28.66 -4.85 2.46
C SER A 109 -29.00 -3.53 3.14
N ASP A 110 -28.24 -3.12 4.16
CA ASP A 110 -28.39 -1.84 4.86
C ASP A 110 -27.65 -0.67 4.18
N GLY A 111 -27.02 -0.92 3.03
CA GLY A 111 -26.24 0.06 2.27
C GLY A 111 -24.85 0.34 2.83
N SER A 112 -24.38 -0.45 3.80
CA SER A 112 -22.98 -0.53 4.23
C SER A 112 -22.20 -1.54 3.38
N THR A 113 -20.93 -1.75 3.71
CA THR A 113 -20.09 -2.80 3.11
C THR A 113 -19.57 -3.75 4.18
N GLU A 114 -19.27 -4.99 3.81
CA GLU A 114 -18.29 -5.75 4.58
C GLU A 114 -16.94 -5.03 4.59
N ALA A 115 -16.11 -5.32 5.60
CA ALA A 115 -14.73 -4.89 5.57
C ALA A 115 -14.02 -5.55 4.39
N PHE A 116 -13.26 -4.79 3.62
CA PHE A 116 -12.54 -5.28 2.45
C PHE A 116 -11.04 -5.06 2.64
N THR A 117 -10.24 -5.94 2.04
CA THR A 117 -8.78 -5.85 2.05
C THR A 117 -8.20 -6.55 0.84
N HIS A 118 -7.21 -5.95 0.20
CA HIS A 118 -6.46 -6.58 -0.88
C HIS A 118 -5.04 -6.02 -1.00
N LYS A 119 -4.08 -6.90 -1.32
CA LYS A 119 -2.68 -6.53 -1.53
C LYS A 119 -2.37 -6.40 -3.03
N PHE A 120 -2.03 -5.19 -3.44
CA PHE A 120 -1.66 -4.84 -4.81
C PHE A 120 -0.14 -4.73 -4.95
N LYS A 121 0.46 -5.54 -5.83
CA LYS A 121 1.91 -5.54 -6.08
C LYS A 121 2.39 -4.36 -6.94
N ASN A 122 1.49 -3.71 -7.65
CA ASN A 122 1.78 -2.67 -8.64
C ASN A 122 1.33 -1.27 -8.20
N ILE A 123 0.82 -1.14 -6.97
CA ILE A 123 0.45 0.16 -6.39
C ILE A 123 1.58 0.60 -5.47
N ASN A 124 2.21 1.72 -5.84
CA ASN A 124 3.32 2.33 -5.13
C ASN A 124 2.84 3.60 -4.40
N LEU A 125 2.97 3.65 -3.07
CA LEU A 125 2.71 4.87 -2.30
C LEU A 125 3.88 5.86 -2.42
N ASN A 126 5.09 5.43 -2.08
CA ASN A 126 6.28 6.30 -2.10
C ASN A 126 7.63 5.58 -2.29
N CYS A 127 7.64 4.27 -2.55
CA CYS A 127 8.89 3.54 -2.74
C CYS A 127 9.66 3.98 -4.01
N HIS A 128 8.94 4.21 -5.10
CA HIS A 128 9.52 4.67 -6.37
C HIS A 128 9.01 6.07 -6.75
N SER A 129 9.69 6.75 -7.67
CA SER A 129 9.44 8.15 -8.08
C SER A 129 8.03 8.43 -8.62
N ASN A 130 7.30 7.40 -9.05
CA ASN A 130 5.91 7.48 -9.50
C ASN A 130 4.88 7.24 -8.38
N GLY A 131 5.29 7.34 -7.11
CA GLY A 131 4.44 7.05 -5.96
C GLY A 131 3.21 7.95 -5.87
N ILE A 132 2.09 7.40 -5.43
CA ILE A 132 0.81 8.12 -5.27
C ILE A 132 0.97 9.30 -4.31
N LEU A 133 1.80 9.19 -3.28
CA LEU A 133 2.05 10.26 -2.30
C LEU A 133 3.08 11.28 -2.79
N LEU A 134 3.82 10.99 -3.87
CA LEU A 134 4.85 11.87 -4.41
C LEU A 134 4.22 12.88 -5.38
N GLY A 135 4.57 14.17 -5.25
CA GLY A 135 4.09 15.24 -6.15
C GLY A 135 2.88 16.01 -5.64
N GLY A 136 3.00 16.61 -4.46
CA GLY A 136 2.19 17.74 -3.99
C GLY A 136 3.13 18.90 -3.61
N SER A 137 2.97 20.07 -4.21
CA SER A 137 3.89 21.22 -4.11
C SER A 137 3.75 22.06 -2.84
N ASN A 138 2.92 21.67 -1.87
CA ASN A 138 2.71 22.45 -0.65
C ASN A 138 3.28 21.72 0.57
N MET A 139 4.61 21.60 0.61
CA MET A 139 5.39 21.11 1.76
C MET A 139 5.55 22.17 2.88
N ARG A 140 4.62 23.14 3.02
CA ARG A 140 4.85 24.31 3.89
C ARG A 140 3.92 24.51 5.07
N ASP A 141 2.81 23.79 5.17
CA ASP A 141 1.96 23.90 6.36
C ASP A 141 1.86 22.56 7.08
N SER A 142 2.23 22.59 8.35
CA SER A 142 2.04 21.51 9.31
C SER A 142 0.57 21.06 9.33
N VAL A 143 0.34 19.74 9.49
CA VAL A 143 -0.86 19.07 10.06
C VAL A 143 -1.51 17.94 9.20
N SER A 144 -1.34 17.82 7.88
CA SER A 144 -1.63 16.55 7.14
C SER A 144 -1.07 16.57 5.72
N TYR A 145 -0.18 15.63 5.35
CA TYR A 145 0.37 15.57 4.00
C TYR A 145 -0.61 14.84 3.07
N CYS A 146 -1.51 15.61 2.45
CA CYS A 146 -2.42 15.10 1.45
C CYS A 146 -1.80 15.14 0.04
N SER A 147 -1.86 14.00 -0.64
CA SER A 147 -1.51 13.89 -2.04
C SER A 147 -2.48 14.66 -2.96
N ASN A 148 -2.02 15.03 -4.16
CA ASN A 148 -2.89 15.49 -5.25
C ASN A 148 -3.76 14.37 -5.87
N LYS A 149 -3.61 13.14 -5.37
CA LYS A 149 -4.28 11.94 -5.87
C LYS A 149 -5.45 11.62 -4.95
N LYS A 150 -6.50 11.03 -5.51
CA LYS A 150 -7.78 10.83 -4.83
C LYS A 150 -8.19 9.36 -4.92
N PHE A 151 -8.75 8.84 -3.84
CA PHE A 151 -9.56 7.63 -3.89
C PHE A 151 -11.00 8.01 -4.24
N VAL A 152 -11.56 7.32 -5.22
CA VAL A 152 -12.87 7.65 -5.81
C VAL A 152 -13.77 6.44 -5.72
N VAL A 153 -15.00 6.69 -5.29
CA VAL A 153 -16.12 5.74 -5.34
C VAL A 153 -17.18 6.33 -6.24
N LYS A 154 -17.61 5.60 -7.26
CA LYS A 154 -18.65 6.07 -8.17
C LYS A 154 -19.54 4.96 -8.70
N THR A 155 -20.73 5.36 -9.11
CA THR A 155 -21.70 4.61 -9.93
C THR A 155 -22.23 5.58 -10.98
N ASP A 156 -23.15 5.15 -11.85
CA ASP A 156 -23.66 6.00 -12.95
C ASP A 156 -24.27 7.32 -12.46
N ASN A 157 -24.83 7.32 -11.25
CA ASN A 157 -25.58 8.46 -10.68
C ASN A 157 -24.95 9.09 -9.44
N GLN A 158 -23.88 8.52 -8.88
CA GLN A 158 -23.26 9.01 -7.65
C GLN A 158 -21.74 8.97 -7.74
N HIS A 159 -21.08 9.96 -7.14
CA HIS A 159 -19.64 10.08 -7.17
C HIS A 159 -19.15 10.75 -5.89
N ALA A 160 -18.09 10.21 -5.29
CA ALA A 160 -17.31 10.89 -4.27
C ALA A 160 -15.83 10.64 -4.45
N ALA A 161 -15.03 11.68 -4.20
CA ALA A 161 -13.58 11.63 -4.28
C ALA A 161 -12.98 12.23 -3.01
N LYS A 162 -12.02 11.53 -2.40
CA LYS A 162 -11.28 12.00 -1.22
C LYS A 162 -9.79 11.90 -1.48
N LYS A 163 -9.04 12.93 -1.07
CA LYS A 163 -7.58 12.92 -1.16
C LYS A 163 -7.01 11.76 -0.34
N ILE A 164 -5.89 11.23 -0.79
CA ILE A 164 -5.10 10.22 -0.08
C ILE A 164 -4.06 10.97 0.74
N CYS A 165 -4.13 10.88 2.07
CA CYS A 165 -3.30 11.65 2.99
C CYS A 165 -2.55 10.74 3.96
N THR A 166 -1.33 11.11 4.35
CA THR A 166 -0.58 10.43 5.43
C THR A 166 -1.08 10.85 6.80
#